data_AF-A0A8D9B9T2-F1
#
_entry.id   AF-A0A8D9B9T2-F1
#
_cell.length_a   1.000
_cell.length_b   1.000
_cell.length_c   1.000
_cell.angle_alpha   90.00
_cell.angle_beta   90.00
_cell.angle_gamma   90.00
#
_symmetry.space_group_name_H-M   'P 1'
#
loop_
_entity.id
_entity.type
_entity.pdbx_description
1 polymer ?
#
loop_
_entity_poly.entity_id
_entity_poly.type
_entity_poly.pdbx_seq_one_letter_code
_entity_poly.pdbx_strand_id
1 'polypeptide(L)'
;MKVERKPRPDEPSVSSELLRGRAGEVRQALSGKKPLGDRFSRKPDQVPQKVDLWSESDGLGIFDTSRMEEFSTGSRLTTWCQLHEKDLTLSVTHPPSNIFQQMILWTDQGKLWHFPINNEQGMDEEAQIDFTQHVMLDEHLQPWCTDKGPIRSFMELVLVGLSKNPFYTVDEKIEHIHWFRDYFAMKNAVLKGLALPEIEGGDPDFNIDVEVNHRKWGDAIIRPRKPKQKAVKK
;
A
#
# COMPACT_ATOMS: atom_id res chain seq x y z
N MET A 1 -10.44 -9.44 38.38
CA MET A 1 -11.73 -8.96 38.92
C MET A 1 -12.63 -10.17 39.13
N LYS A 2 -13.01 -10.48 40.37
CA LYS A 2 -13.95 -11.58 40.67
C LYS A 2 -15.37 -11.00 40.58
N VAL A 3 -16.19 -11.57 39.69
CA VAL A 3 -17.60 -11.18 39.55
C VAL A 3 -18.42 -12.12 40.43
N GLU A 4 -18.90 -11.62 41.57
CA GLU A 4 -19.86 -12.35 42.39
C GLU A 4 -21.23 -12.39 41.70
N ARG A 5 -21.84 -13.58 41.65
CA ARG A 5 -23.21 -13.76 41.16
C ARG A 5 -24.14 -13.94 42.37
N LYS A 6 -25.12 -13.05 42.52
CA LYS A 6 -26.19 -13.21 43.52
C LYS A 6 -27.06 -14.46 43.20
N PRO A 7 -27.55 -15.19 44.22
CA PRO A 7 -28.46 -16.32 44.01
C PRO A 7 -29.85 -15.84 43.55
N ARG A 8 -30.52 -16.68 42.74
CA ARG A 8 -31.88 -16.46 42.23
C ARG A 8 -32.91 -16.65 43.36
N PRO A 9 -34.04 -15.90 43.36
CA PRO A 9 -35.12 -16.12 44.33
C PRO A 9 -35.95 -17.35 43.95
N ASP A 10 -36.54 -17.99 44.96
CA ASP A 10 -37.33 -19.21 44.85
C ASP A 10 -38.68 -18.98 44.13
N GLU A 11 -39.00 -19.83 43.16
CA GLU A 11 -40.28 -19.84 42.44
C GLU A 11 -41.38 -20.54 43.27
N PRO A 12 -42.64 -20.05 43.27
CA PRO A 12 -43.73 -20.71 43.97
C PRO A 12 -44.12 -22.04 43.29
N SER A 13 -44.42 -23.07 44.10
CA SER A 13 -44.82 -24.39 43.61
C SER A 13 -46.15 -24.31 42.85
N VAL A 14 -46.11 -24.39 41.53
CA VAL A 14 -47.30 -24.50 40.68
C VAL A 14 -47.78 -25.96 40.71
N SER A 15 -49.03 -26.14 41.17
CA SER A 15 -49.75 -27.41 41.25
C SER A 15 -49.72 -28.19 39.93
N SER A 16 -49.47 -29.51 40.03
CA SER A 16 -49.29 -30.46 38.93
C SER A 16 -50.47 -30.59 37.95
N GLU A 17 -51.62 -30.00 38.25
CA GLU A 17 -52.81 -30.05 37.40
C GLU A 17 -52.80 -29.03 36.25
N LEU A 18 -51.95 -28.00 36.31
CA LEU A 18 -51.85 -26.98 35.24
C LEU A 18 -50.83 -27.33 34.13
N LEU A 19 -50.10 -28.44 34.27
CA LEU A 19 -49.11 -28.91 33.29
C LEU A 19 -49.68 -29.88 32.24
N ARG A 20 -51.00 -30.10 32.20
CA ARG A 20 -51.61 -30.81 31.07
C ARG A 20 -51.91 -29.84 29.95
N GLY A 21 -50.85 -29.33 29.33
CA GLY A 21 -50.96 -28.51 28.12
C GLY A 21 -51.67 -29.29 27.01
N ARG A 22 -52.41 -28.59 26.16
CA ARG A 22 -53.20 -29.09 25.02
C ARG A 22 -52.48 -30.16 24.19
N ALA A 23 -51.15 -30.08 24.10
CA ALA A 23 -50.29 -31.06 23.41
C ALA A 23 -50.32 -32.47 24.04
N GLY A 24 -50.41 -32.59 25.37
CA GLY A 24 -50.50 -33.88 26.06
C GLY A 24 -51.85 -34.57 25.83
N GLU A 25 -52.92 -33.79 25.80
CA GLU A 25 -54.28 -34.26 25.54
C GLU A 25 -54.44 -34.76 24.10
N VAL A 26 -53.85 -34.04 23.13
CA VAL A 26 -53.79 -34.45 21.72
C VAL A 26 -53.00 -35.75 21.55
N ARG A 27 -51.89 -35.94 22.27
CA ARG A 27 -51.11 -37.19 22.24
C ARG A 27 -51.90 -38.38 22.83
N GLN A 28 -52.64 -38.17 23.92
CA GLN A 28 -53.50 -39.18 24.50
C GLN A 28 -54.68 -39.54 23.58
N ALA A 29 -55.23 -38.56 22.86
CA ALA A 29 -56.32 -38.77 21.89
C ALA A 29 -55.86 -39.45 20.57
N LEU A 30 -54.56 -39.39 20.25
CA LEU A 30 -53.95 -40.04 19.09
C LEU A 30 -53.37 -41.44 19.42
N SER A 31 -53.17 -41.75 20.70
CA SER A 31 -52.76 -43.07 21.19
C SER A 31 -53.81 -44.12 20.84
N GLY A 32 -53.59 -44.87 19.75
CA GLY A 32 -54.47 -45.95 19.29
C GLY A 32 -55.17 -45.69 17.95
N LYS A 33 -55.04 -44.49 17.37
CA LYS A 33 -55.52 -44.23 16.01
C LYS A 33 -54.42 -44.58 15.02
N LYS A 34 -54.71 -45.51 14.09
CA LYS A 34 -53.83 -45.76 12.93
C LYS A 34 -53.70 -44.44 12.15
N PRO A 35 -52.48 -44.03 11.74
CA PRO A 35 -52.33 -42.81 10.96
C PRO A 35 -53.23 -42.91 9.72
N LEU A 36 -54.01 -41.86 9.47
CA LEU A 36 -54.79 -41.78 8.24
C LEU A 36 -53.79 -41.88 7.09
N GLY A 37 -53.90 -42.91 6.26
CA GLY A 37 -53.02 -43.09 5.11
C GLY A 37 -52.93 -41.79 4.33
N ASP A 38 -51.70 -41.33 4.11
CA ASP A 38 -51.41 -40.05 3.49
C ASP A 38 -52.11 -39.99 2.13
N ARG A 39 -53.25 -39.30 2.06
CA ARG A 39 -54.04 -39.16 0.82
C ARG A 39 -53.30 -38.30 -0.21
N PHE A 40 -52.16 -37.72 0.17
CA PHE A 40 -51.22 -37.02 -0.71
C PHE A 40 -49.90 -37.75 -0.92
N SER A 41 -49.81 -39.04 -0.55
CA SER A 41 -48.73 -39.89 -1.04
C SER A 41 -48.90 -40.06 -2.55
N ARG A 42 -48.32 -39.14 -3.32
CA ARG A 42 -48.08 -39.33 -4.75
C ARG A 42 -47.48 -40.72 -4.89
N LYS A 43 -48.10 -41.58 -5.71
CA LYS A 43 -47.43 -42.81 -6.14
C LYS A 43 -46.06 -42.39 -6.69
N PRO A 44 -44.94 -42.99 -6.27
CA PRO A 44 -43.65 -42.76 -6.91
C PRO A 44 -43.63 -43.48 -8.27
N ASP A 45 -44.59 -43.18 -9.15
CA ASP A 45 -44.69 -43.79 -10.49
C ASP A 45 -43.83 -43.07 -11.53
N GLN A 46 -43.05 -42.07 -11.10
CA GLN A 46 -41.94 -41.55 -11.89
C GLN A 46 -40.79 -41.30 -10.94
N VAL A 47 -39.82 -42.20 -10.92
CA VAL A 47 -38.46 -41.85 -10.50
C VAL A 47 -38.10 -40.61 -11.33
N PRO A 48 -37.77 -39.46 -10.72
CA PRO A 48 -37.33 -38.32 -11.50
C PRO A 48 -36.14 -38.81 -12.32
N GLN A 49 -36.33 -38.89 -13.64
CA GLN A 49 -35.23 -39.25 -14.52
C GLN A 49 -34.13 -38.24 -14.24
N LYS A 50 -32.94 -38.74 -13.91
CA LYS A 50 -31.76 -37.90 -13.74
C LYS A 50 -31.42 -37.38 -15.13
N VAL A 51 -32.02 -36.26 -15.51
CA VAL A 51 -31.70 -35.58 -16.75
C VAL A 51 -30.37 -34.89 -16.52
N ASP A 52 -29.33 -35.45 -17.12
CA ASP A 52 -28.01 -34.82 -17.14
C ASP A 52 -28.07 -33.64 -18.12
N LEU A 53 -28.32 -32.44 -17.59
CA LEU A 53 -28.56 -31.19 -18.33
C LEU A 53 -27.46 -30.81 -19.33
N TRP A 54 -26.28 -31.43 -19.24
CA TRP A 54 -25.08 -31.08 -20.00
C TRP A 54 -24.62 -32.20 -20.95
N SER A 55 -25.21 -33.40 -20.85
CA SER A 55 -24.75 -34.58 -21.60
C SER A 55 -25.60 -34.86 -22.84
N GLU A 56 -26.83 -34.37 -22.87
CA GLU A 56 -27.85 -34.82 -23.83
C GLU A 56 -28.20 -33.75 -24.89
N SER A 57 -27.71 -32.52 -24.73
CA SER A 57 -27.84 -31.47 -25.74
C SER A 57 -26.54 -31.29 -26.50
N ASP A 58 -26.55 -31.56 -27.80
CA ASP A 58 -25.54 -31.04 -28.71
C ASP A 58 -25.59 -29.51 -28.59
N GLY A 59 -24.54 -28.92 -28.01
CA GLY A 59 -24.45 -27.46 -27.83
C GLY A 59 -24.63 -26.74 -29.17
N LEU A 60 -24.86 -25.42 -29.13
CA LEU A 60 -25.20 -24.63 -30.32
C LEU A 60 -24.16 -24.70 -31.46
N GLY A 61 -22.95 -25.23 -31.24
CA GLY A 61 -21.97 -25.51 -32.29
C GLY A 61 -21.43 -24.27 -33.00
N ILE A 62 -21.65 -23.08 -32.44
CA ILE A 62 -21.30 -21.78 -33.05
C ILE A 62 -19.82 -21.42 -32.84
N PHE A 63 -19.21 -21.89 -31.74
CA PHE A 63 -17.87 -21.49 -31.33
C PHE A 63 -16.87 -22.65 -31.51
N ASP A 64 -15.88 -22.46 -32.38
CA ASP A 64 -14.76 -23.39 -32.57
C ASP A 64 -13.72 -23.22 -31.45
N THR A 65 -13.60 -24.24 -30.59
CA THR A 65 -12.66 -24.24 -29.45
C THR A 65 -11.18 -24.27 -29.89
N SER A 66 -10.90 -24.66 -31.13
CA SER A 66 -9.55 -24.71 -31.70
C SER A 66 -8.93 -23.33 -31.94
N ARG A 67 -9.74 -22.27 -32.06
CA ARG A 67 -9.29 -20.90 -32.35
C ARG A 67 -9.15 -20.02 -31.11
N MET A 68 -9.31 -20.59 -29.92
CA MET A 68 -9.37 -19.83 -28.67
C MET A 68 -8.05 -19.11 -28.33
N GLU A 69 -6.91 -19.67 -28.72
CA GLU A 69 -5.58 -19.09 -28.48
C GLU A 69 -5.32 -17.83 -29.33
N GLU A 70 -5.94 -17.72 -30.51
CA GLU A 70 -5.81 -16.56 -31.41
C GLU A 70 -6.40 -15.28 -30.80
N PHE A 71 -7.40 -15.40 -29.93
CA PHE A 71 -8.09 -14.25 -29.32
C PHE A 71 -7.41 -13.72 -28.06
N SER A 72 -6.52 -14.49 -27.43
CA SER A 72 -5.77 -14.04 -26.24
C SER A 72 -4.60 -13.10 -26.58
N THR A 73 -4.10 -13.14 -27.82
CA THR A 73 -2.93 -12.37 -28.27
C THR A 73 -3.30 -11.02 -28.91
N GLY A 74 -4.59 -10.71 -29.03
CA GLY A 74 -5.06 -9.42 -29.58
C GLY A 74 -4.77 -8.23 -28.67
N SER A 75 -4.77 -7.03 -29.25
CA SER A 75 -4.65 -5.73 -28.55
C SER A 75 -5.85 -5.50 -27.61
N ARG A 76 -5.79 -6.03 -26.39
CA ARG A 76 -6.79 -5.77 -25.35
C ARG A 76 -6.58 -4.36 -24.80
N LEU A 77 -7.65 -3.59 -24.72
CA LEU A 77 -7.61 -2.24 -24.14
C LEU A 77 -7.28 -2.34 -22.64
N THR A 78 -6.13 -1.81 -22.24
CA THR A 78 -5.60 -1.89 -20.87
C THR A 78 -6.58 -1.36 -19.82
N THR A 79 -7.28 -0.28 -20.14
CA THR A 79 -8.29 0.33 -19.25
C THR A 79 -9.48 -0.59 -18.99
N TRP A 80 -9.98 -1.27 -20.02
CA TRP A 80 -11.09 -2.23 -19.87
C TRP A 80 -10.67 -3.49 -19.09
N CYS A 81 -9.41 -3.94 -19.22
CA CYS A 81 -8.86 -4.99 -18.37
C CYS A 81 -8.92 -4.59 -16.90
N GLN A 82 -8.38 -3.42 -16.57
CA GLN A 82 -8.30 -2.92 -15.20
C GLN A 82 -9.69 -2.72 -14.58
N LEU A 83 -10.65 -2.19 -15.35
CA LEU A 83 -12.04 -2.04 -14.88
C LEU A 83 -12.68 -3.40 -14.60
N HIS A 84 -12.48 -4.37 -15.50
CA HIS A 84 -13.01 -5.72 -15.32
C HIS A 84 -12.38 -6.42 -14.10
N GLU A 85 -11.07 -6.32 -13.90
CA GLU A 85 -10.37 -6.86 -12.73
C GLU A 85 -10.86 -6.22 -11.42
N LYS A 86 -11.08 -4.90 -11.42
CA LYS A 86 -11.65 -4.19 -10.28
C LYS A 86 -13.07 -4.68 -9.98
N ASP A 87 -13.91 -4.89 -10.98
CA ASP A 87 -15.28 -5.36 -10.79
C ASP A 87 -15.33 -6.82 -10.30
N LEU A 88 -14.43 -7.69 -10.79
CA LEU A 88 -14.24 -9.03 -10.25
C LEU A 88 -13.82 -8.97 -8.78
N THR A 89 -12.85 -8.12 -8.45
CA THR A 89 -12.39 -7.92 -7.07
C THR A 89 -13.54 -7.47 -6.18
N LEU A 90 -14.33 -6.48 -6.61
CA LEU A 90 -15.49 -5.99 -5.85
C LEU A 90 -16.57 -7.06 -5.63
N SER A 91 -16.79 -7.92 -6.62
CA SER A 91 -17.76 -9.02 -6.54
C SER A 91 -17.39 -10.05 -5.46
N VAL A 92 -16.08 -10.22 -5.19
CA VAL A 92 -15.55 -11.12 -4.16
C VAL A 92 -15.36 -10.40 -2.82
N THR A 93 -15.27 -9.07 -2.80
CA THR A 93 -15.05 -8.33 -1.55
C THR A 93 -16.28 -8.33 -0.64
N HIS A 94 -16.09 -8.79 0.59
CA HIS A 94 -17.09 -8.77 1.66
C HIS A 94 -16.62 -7.85 2.80
N PRO A 95 -17.53 -7.30 3.63
CA PRO A 95 -17.12 -6.59 4.82
C PRO A 95 -16.25 -7.48 5.72
N PRO A 96 -15.20 -6.93 6.37
CA PRO A 96 -14.28 -7.73 7.15
C PRO A 96 -14.99 -8.33 8.36
N SER A 97 -14.95 -9.66 8.47
CA SER A 97 -15.64 -10.40 9.52
C SER A 97 -14.87 -10.45 10.84
N ASN A 98 -13.55 -10.21 10.79
CA ASN A 98 -12.64 -10.31 11.93
C ASN A 98 -11.66 -9.12 11.97
N ILE A 99 -11.13 -8.80 13.15
CA ILE A 99 -10.11 -7.77 13.35
C ILE A 99 -8.82 -8.07 12.57
N PHE A 100 -8.44 -9.35 12.42
CA PHE A 100 -7.28 -9.71 11.60
C PHE A 100 -7.48 -9.33 10.13
N GLN A 101 -8.68 -9.52 9.60
CA GLN A 101 -9.01 -9.11 8.23
C GLN A 101 -8.98 -7.58 8.08
N GLN A 102 -9.43 -6.84 9.11
CA GLN A 102 -9.30 -5.39 9.13
C GLN A 102 -7.83 -4.94 9.16
N MET A 103 -6.99 -5.61 9.94
CA MET A 103 -5.55 -5.32 9.98
C MET A 103 -4.88 -5.62 8.65
N ILE A 104 -5.22 -6.74 7.99
CA ILE A 104 -4.73 -7.05 6.63
C ILE A 104 -5.11 -5.93 5.67
N LEU A 105 -6.39 -5.53 5.64
CA LEU A 105 -6.85 -4.42 4.80
C LEU A 105 -6.14 -3.10 5.11
N TRP A 106 -5.83 -2.81 6.38
CA TRP A 106 -5.08 -1.61 6.76
C TRP A 106 -3.60 -1.69 6.38
N THR A 107 -3.00 -2.88 6.42
CA THR A 107 -1.64 -3.12 5.93
C THR A 107 -1.57 -2.97 4.41
N ASP A 108 -2.53 -3.52 3.66
CA ASP A 108 -2.61 -3.38 2.20
C ASP A 108 -2.83 -1.92 1.78
N GLN A 109 -3.55 -1.15 2.61
CA GLN A 109 -3.75 0.29 2.42
C GLN A 109 -2.57 1.16 2.89
N GLY A 110 -1.52 0.58 3.48
CA GLY A 110 -0.37 1.32 4.03
C GLY A 110 -0.69 2.17 5.27
N LYS A 111 -1.79 1.88 5.99
CA LYS A 111 -2.16 2.57 7.24
C LYS A 111 -1.42 2.02 8.46
N LEU A 112 -1.09 0.73 8.43
CA LEU A 112 -0.28 0.06 9.44
C LEU A 112 1.16 -0.05 8.94
N TRP A 113 2.10 -0.17 9.88
CA TRP A 113 3.49 -0.50 9.57
C TRP A 113 3.60 -1.96 9.12
N HIS A 114 4.55 -2.22 8.22
CA HIS A 114 4.87 -3.57 7.82
C HIS A 114 5.74 -4.23 8.91
N PHE A 115 5.42 -5.48 9.24
CA PHE A 115 6.17 -6.26 10.22
C PHE A 115 7.11 -7.24 9.50
N PRO A 116 8.33 -7.48 10.03
CA PRO A 116 8.94 -6.84 11.21
C PRO A 116 9.24 -5.36 10.98
N ILE A 117 9.17 -4.55 12.04
CA ILE A 117 9.33 -3.10 11.96
C ILE A 117 10.76 -2.79 11.50
N ASN A 118 10.88 -2.16 10.32
CA ASN A 118 12.13 -1.58 9.84
C ASN A 118 12.03 -0.05 9.96
N ASN A 119 13.03 0.59 10.56
CA ASN A 119 13.08 2.04 10.75
C ASN A 119 13.26 2.81 9.42
N GLU A 120 13.76 2.13 8.39
CA GLU A 120 14.01 2.70 7.06
C GLU A 120 12.82 2.55 6.11
N GLN A 121 11.65 2.12 6.61
CA GLN A 121 10.42 1.99 5.80
C GLN A 121 10.03 3.34 5.19
N GLY A 122 9.96 3.38 3.85
CA GLY A 122 9.61 4.58 3.09
C GLY A 122 10.81 5.43 2.64
N MET A 123 12.04 4.96 2.84
CA MET A 123 13.25 5.50 2.22
C MET A 123 13.72 4.63 1.04
N ASP A 124 12.79 4.23 0.18
CA ASP A 124 13.04 3.22 -0.87
C ASP A 124 13.97 3.74 -1.98
N GLU A 125 13.93 5.05 -2.27
CA GLU A 125 14.75 5.69 -3.30
C GLU A 125 16.24 5.63 -2.95
N GLU A 126 16.61 6.02 -1.72
CA GLU A 126 18.00 6.00 -1.25
C GLU A 126 18.49 4.57 -0.98
N ALA A 127 17.59 3.65 -0.62
CA ALA A 127 17.95 2.25 -0.41
C ALA A 127 18.44 1.55 -1.69
N GLN A 128 18.11 2.08 -2.88
CA GLN A 128 18.64 1.57 -4.15
C GLN A 128 20.04 2.09 -4.46
N ILE A 129 20.47 3.16 -3.79
CA ILE A 129 21.72 3.85 -4.06
C ILE A 129 22.84 3.19 -3.27
N ASP A 130 23.97 2.95 -3.93
CA ASP A 130 25.14 2.38 -3.26
C ASP A 130 25.88 3.44 -2.43
N PHE A 131 26.45 3.01 -1.30
CA PHE A 131 27.16 3.90 -0.38
C PHE A 131 28.37 4.60 -1.04
N THR A 132 28.95 4.00 -2.08
CA THR A 132 30.05 4.59 -2.84
C THR A 132 29.69 5.96 -3.38
N GLN A 133 28.45 6.16 -3.84
CA GLN A 133 28.00 7.45 -4.40
C GLN A 133 27.91 8.54 -3.33
N HIS A 134 27.62 8.19 -2.07
CA HIS A 134 27.61 9.15 -0.97
C HIS A 134 29.00 9.53 -0.47
N VAL A 135 29.98 8.63 -0.59
CA VAL A 135 31.31 8.78 -0.01
C VAL A 135 32.32 9.29 -1.04
N MET A 136 32.25 8.79 -2.28
CA MET A 136 33.20 9.04 -3.36
C MET A 136 32.67 10.13 -4.30
N LEU A 137 32.71 11.37 -3.84
CA LEU A 137 32.19 12.53 -4.58
C LEU A 137 33.23 13.18 -5.52
N ASP A 138 34.43 12.59 -5.65
CA ASP A 138 35.55 13.17 -6.40
C ASP A 138 35.29 13.21 -7.93
N GLU A 139 34.47 12.29 -8.43
CA GLU A 139 34.08 12.23 -9.85
C GLU A 139 33.40 13.52 -10.33
N HIS A 140 32.64 14.17 -9.45
CA HIS A 140 31.94 15.43 -9.76
C HIS A 140 32.82 16.68 -9.67
N LEU A 141 34.04 16.57 -9.12
CA LEU A 141 34.96 17.69 -8.93
C LEU A 141 35.98 17.82 -10.08
N GLN A 142 36.43 16.70 -10.66
CA GLN A 142 37.42 16.68 -11.75
C GLN A 142 37.05 17.46 -13.02
N PRO A 143 35.76 17.64 -13.40
CA PRO A 143 35.43 18.34 -14.64
C PRO A 143 35.78 19.83 -14.68
N TRP A 144 35.81 20.52 -13.53
CA TRP A 144 35.96 22.00 -13.50
C TRP A 144 37.07 22.50 -12.57
N CYS A 145 37.55 21.68 -11.63
CA CYS A 145 38.61 22.07 -10.70
C CYS A 145 39.95 21.46 -11.10
N THR A 146 41.03 22.25 -11.06
CA THR A 146 42.38 21.74 -11.27
C THR A 146 42.82 20.81 -10.14
N ASP A 147 43.63 19.79 -10.46
CA ASP A 147 44.15 18.81 -9.48
C ASP A 147 45.01 19.43 -8.37
N LYS A 148 45.53 20.64 -8.60
CA LYS A 148 46.39 21.38 -7.66
C LYS A 148 45.85 22.78 -7.46
N GLY A 149 45.79 23.22 -6.20
CA GLY A 149 45.49 24.60 -5.84
C GLY A 149 44.77 24.74 -4.50
N PRO A 150 44.65 25.99 -3.98
CA PRO A 150 43.92 26.25 -2.74
C PRO A 150 42.41 25.98 -2.88
N ILE A 151 41.85 26.16 -4.08
CA ILE A 151 40.44 25.83 -4.36
C ILE A 151 40.22 24.32 -4.25
N ARG A 152 41.16 23.50 -4.76
CA ARG A 152 41.11 22.04 -4.62
C ARG A 152 41.12 21.64 -3.14
N SER A 153 42.04 22.17 -2.33
CA SER A 153 42.10 21.87 -0.90
C SER A 153 40.84 22.30 -0.14
N PHE A 154 40.23 23.43 -0.53
CA PHE A 154 38.94 23.85 0.03
C PHE A 154 37.81 22.88 -0.36
N MET A 155 37.72 22.53 -1.64
CA MET A 155 36.69 21.62 -2.13
C MET A 155 36.85 20.21 -1.54
N GLU A 156 38.08 19.72 -1.34
CA GLU A 156 38.33 18.46 -0.63
C GLU A 156 37.74 18.48 0.79
N LEU A 157 37.87 19.59 1.51
CA LEU A 157 37.23 19.75 2.82
C LEU A 157 35.71 19.70 2.73
N VAL A 158 35.13 20.36 1.71
CA VAL A 158 33.69 20.33 1.45
C VAL A 158 33.22 18.91 1.14
N LEU A 159 33.92 18.17 0.28
CA LEU A 159 33.62 16.77 -0.04
C LEU A 159 33.71 15.87 1.19
N VAL A 160 34.73 16.04 2.04
CA VAL A 160 34.85 15.32 3.32
C VAL A 160 33.73 15.68 4.29
N GLY A 161 33.21 16.91 4.25
CA GLY A 161 32.03 17.32 5.01
C GLY A 161 30.75 16.67 4.50
N LEU A 162 30.54 16.65 3.19
CA LEU A 162 29.37 16.06 2.54
C LEU A 162 29.34 14.53 2.67
N SER A 163 30.48 13.85 2.60
CA SER A 163 30.56 12.39 2.74
C SER A 163 30.21 11.90 4.14
N LYS A 164 30.46 12.72 5.16
CA LYS A 164 30.10 12.43 6.56
C LYS A 164 28.66 12.78 6.91
N ASN A 165 27.90 13.37 5.98
CA ASN A 165 26.53 13.80 6.25
C ASN A 165 25.52 12.70 5.86
N PRO A 166 24.77 12.14 6.83
CA PRO A 166 23.73 11.14 6.59
C PRO A 166 22.35 11.74 6.24
N PHE A 167 22.18 13.06 6.31
CA PHE A 167 20.88 13.71 6.11
C PHE A 167 20.65 14.23 4.69
N TYR A 168 21.68 14.24 3.85
CA TYR A 168 21.59 14.63 2.44
C TYR A 168 21.53 13.42 1.53
N THR A 169 20.63 13.49 0.54
CA THR A 169 20.59 12.60 -0.62
C THR A 169 21.80 12.82 -1.52
N VAL A 170 22.09 11.87 -2.42
CA VAL A 170 23.18 12.02 -3.41
C VAL A 170 22.95 13.26 -4.29
N ASP A 171 21.73 13.45 -4.78
CA ASP A 171 21.38 14.58 -5.65
C ASP A 171 21.62 15.93 -4.97
N GLU A 172 21.22 16.07 -3.70
CA GLU A 172 21.46 17.29 -2.92
C GLU A 172 22.97 17.55 -2.73
N LYS A 173 23.79 16.50 -2.53
CA LYS A 173 25.25 16.63 -2.43
C LYS A 173 25.85 17.11 -3.75
N ILE A 174 25.37 16.60 -4.89
CA ILE A 174 25.82 17.00 -6.22
C ILE A 174 25.41 18.46 -6.50
N GLU A 175 24.19 18.85 -6.15
CA GLU A 175 23.73 20.25 -6.26
C GLU A 175 24.60 21.20 -5.43
N HIS A 176 25.01 20.81 -4.22
CA HIS A 176 25.93 21.61 -3.42
C HIS A 176 27.28 21.81 -4.12
N ILE A 177 27.82 20.79 -4.78
CA ILE A 177 29.08 20.88 -5.53
C ILE A 177 28.92 21.83 -6.74
N HIS A 178 27.83 21.71 -7.50
CA HIS A 178 27.54 22.60 -8.62
C HIS A 178 27.34 24.05 -8.20
N TRP A 179 26.73 24.29 -7.03
CA TRP A 179 26.60 25.64 -6.49
C TRP A 179 27.98 26.31 -6.29
N PHE A 180 28.98 25.56 -5.80
CA PHE A 180 30.34 26.10 -5.66
C PHE A 180 30.99 26.40 -7.02
N ARG A 181 30.80 25.51 -8.01
CA ARG A 181 31.27 25.75 -9.39
C ARG A 181 30.74 27.08 -9.91
N ASP A 182 29.43 27.31 -9.81
CA ASP A 182 28.80 28.52 -10.35
C ASP A 182 29.21 29.77 -9.56
N TYR A 183 29.33 29.65 -8.23
CA TYR A 183 29.85 30.71 -7.37
C TYR A 183 31.26 31.16 -7.77
N PHE A 184 32.17 30.21 -8.01
CA PHE A 184 33.53 30.54 -8.42
C PHE A 184 33.60 31.11 -9.83
N ALA A 185 32.77 30.60 -10.76
CA ALA A 185 32.67 31.15 -12.11
C ALA A 185 32.23 32.62 -12.09
N MET A 186 31.24 32.97 -11.26
CA MET A 186 30.79 34.35 -11.06
C MET A 186 31.90 35.23 -10.44
N LYS A 187 32.76 34.66 -9.59
CA LYS A 187 33.87 35.37 -8.91
C LYS A 187 35.22 35.27 -9.64
N ASN A 188 35.25 34.82 -10.89
CA ASN A 188 36.48 34.71 -11.69
C ASN A 188 37.29 36.02 -11.76
N ALA A 189 36.65 37.19 -11.71
CA ALA A 189 37.36 38.49 -11.63
C ALA A 189 38.25 38.62 -10.39
N VAL A 190 37.83 38.07 -9.24
CA VAL A 190 38.63 38.05 -8.00
C VAL A 190 39.74 37.02 -8.09
N LEU A 191 39.46 35.87 -8.70
CA LEU A 191 40.45 34.80 -8.89
C LEU A 191 41.61 35.25 -9.78
N LYS A 192 41.33 36.03 -10.84
CA LYS A 192 42.34 36.70 -11.66
C LYS A 192 43.24 37.62 -10.84
N GLY A 193 42.66 38.39 -9.92
CA GLY A 193 43.41 39.26 -9.01
C GLY A 193 44.35 38.50 -8.06
N LEU A 194 44.07 37.23 -7.80
CA LEU A 194 44.85 36.33 -6.93
C LEU A 194 45.78 35.38 -7.71
N ALA A 195 45.87 35.54 -9.04
CA ALA A 195 46.65 34.68 -9.95
C ALA A 195 46.27 33.19 -9.89
N LEU A 196 44.98 32.88 -9.68
CA LEU A 196 44.42 31.53 -9.71
C LEU A 196 43.81 31.20 -11.09
N PRO A 197 43.76 29.91 -11.48
CA PRO A 197 43.15 29.49 -12.74
C PRO A 197 41.66 29.85 -12.78
N GLU A 198 41.19 30.23 -13.98
CA GLU A 198 39.76 30.48 -14.24
C GLU A 198 38.99 29.17 -14.24
N ILE A 199 37.76 29.22 -13.74
CA ILE A 199 36.84 28.10 -13.78
C ILE A 199 35.86 28.32 -14.92
N GLU A 200 35.84 27.38 -15.87
CA GLU A 200 34.93 27.37 -17.02
C GLU A 200 33.69 26.51 -16.71
N GLY A 201 32.53 26.88 -17.27
CA GLY A 201 31.30 26.07 -17.19
C GLY A 201 30.32 26.42 -16.07
N GLY A 202 30.36 27.65 -15.55
CA GLY A 202 29.30 28.16 -14.67
C GLY A 202 28.09 28.68 -15.43
N ASP A 203 26.91 28.52 -14.85
CA ASP A 203 25.67 29.02 -15.45
C ASP A 203 25.67 30.56 -15.49
N PRO A 204 25.43 31.19 -16.67
CA PRO A 204 25.51 32.64 -16.84
C PRO A 204 24.41 33.41 -16.08
N ASP A 205 23.32 32.74 -15.72
CA ASP A 205 22.19 33.31 -14.97
C ASP A 205 22.30 33.10 -13.45
N PHE A 206 23.43 32.59 -12.95
CA PHE A 206 23.62 32.37 -11.51
C PHE A 206 23.63 33.69 -10.73
N ASN A 207 22.67 33.85 -9.81
CA ASN A 207 22.61 35.00 -8.89
C ASN A 207 22.60 34.55 -7.43
N ILE A 208 23.31 35.28 -6.58
CA ILE A 208 23.34 35.05 -5.13
C ILE A 208 22.15 35.78 -4.50
N ASP A 209 20.94 35.32 -4.79
CA ASP A 209 19.76 35.76 -4.04
C ASP A 209 19.70 34.99 -2.72
N VAL A 210 20.10 35.67 -1.65
CA VAL A 210 20.16 35.12 -0.27
C VAL A 210 18.78 34.60 0.17
N GLU A 211 17.69 35.23 -0.27
CA GLU A 211 16.32 34.84 0.08
C GLU A 211 15.86 33.55 -0.62
N VAL A 212 16.30 33.30 -1.85
CA VAL A 212 15.97 32.08 -2.62
C VAL A 212 16.72 30.88 -2.05
N ASN A 213 17.99 31.06 -1.67
CA ASN A 213 18.78 30.01 -1.03
C ASN A 213 18.28 29.64 0.38
N HIS A 214 17.71 30.60 1.13
CA HIS A 214 17.10 30.28 2.43
C HIS A 214 15.84 29.40 2.30
N ARG A 215 15.06 29.56 1.23
CA ARG A 215 13.94 28.65 0.90
C ARG A 215 14.42 27.32 0.32
N LYS A 216 15.44 27.35 -0.55
CA LYS A 216 15.97 26.14 -1.21
C LYS A 216 16.70 25.22 -0.22
N TRP A 217 17.52 25.78 0.68
CA TRP A 217 18.36 25.02 1.60
C TRP A 217 17.88 25.09 3.06
N GLY A 218 17.21 26.17 3.48
CA GLY A 218 16.77 26.36 4.88
C GLY A 218 15.45 25.68 5.22
N ASP A 219 14.48 25.61 4.30
CA ASP A 219 13.19 24.95 4.54
C ASP A 219 13.30 23.41 4.46
N ALA A 220 14.26 22.88 3.70
CA ALA A 220 14.49 21.43 3.59
C ALA A 220 15.09 20.81 4.87
N ILE A 221 15.90 21.58 5.62
CA ILE A 221 16.52 21.17 6.89
C ILE A 221 15.47 21.06 8.00
N ILE A 222 14.39 21.85 7.92
CA ILE A 222 13.25 21.79 8.82
C ILE A 222 12.08 21.15 8.05
N ARG A 223 12.17 19.87 7.66
CA ARG A 223 10.96 19.16 7.19
C ARG A 223 9.92 19.25 8.31
N PRO A 224 8.82 20.02 8.17
CA PRO A 224 7.80 20.01 9.19
C PRO A 224 7.21 18.61 9.20
N ARG A 225 7.17 17.96 10.38
CA ARG A 225 6.36 16.76 10.57
C ARG A 225 4.98 17.07 10.01
N LYS A 226 4.55 16.37 8.94
CA LYS A 226 3.24 16.60 8.30
C LYS A 226 2.18 16.71 9.41
N PRO A 227 1.39 17.79 9.47
CA PRO A 227 0.37 17.91 10.50
C PRO A 227 -0.59 16.74 10.32
N LYS A 228 -0.81 15.97 11.40
CA LYS A 228 -1.78 14.88 11.44
C LYS A 228 -3.10 15.41 10.89
N GLN A 229 -3.54 14.89 9.75
CA GLN A 229 -4.86 15.19 9.20
C GLN A 229 -5.88 14.83 10.29
N LYS A 230 -6.51 15.84 10.88
CA LYS A 230 -7.61 15.63 11.81
C LYS A 230 -8.73 15.00 10.99
N ALA A 231 -9.05 13.75 11.30
CA ALA A 231 -10.19 13.05 10.74
C ALA A 231 -11.46 13.90 10.94
N VAL A 232 -12.04 14.36 9.83
CA VAL A 232 -13.37 14.97 9.82
C VAL A 232 -14.34 13.86 10.16
N LYS A 233 -14.90 13.90 11.38
CA LYS A 233 -16.06 13.10 11.75
C LYS A 233 -17.24 13.56 10.89
N LYS A 234 -17.71 12.67 10.01
CA LYS A 234 -19.10 12.65 9.57
C LYS A 234 -19.81 11.54 10.33
#